data_AF-Q4TG31-F1
#
_entry.id   AF-Q4TG31-F1
#
_cell.length_a   1.000
_cell.length_b   1.000
_cell.length_c   1.000
_cell.angle_alpha   90.00
_cell.angle_beta   90.00
_cell.angle_gamma   90.00
#
_symmetry.space_group_name_H-M   'P 1'
#
loop_
_entity.id
_entity.type
_entity.pdbx_description
1 polymer ?
#
loop_
_entity_poly.entity_id
_entity_poly.type
_entity_poly.pdbx_seq_one_letter_code
_entity_poly.pdbx_strand_id
1 'polypeptide(L)' 'PNNTQDNGVCWGVDGESGCLSDMSALGIWEPLAVKAQTYKTAVETAILLLRIDDIVSGHKKKDKDGQMGGQ' A
#
# COMPACT_ATOMS: atom_id res chain seq x y z
N PRO A 1 43.77 -1.88 -2.07
CA PRO A 1 42.72 -0.91 -1.67
C PRO A 1 41.35 -1.40 -2.15
N ASN A 2 40.59 -1.98 -1.21
CA ASN A 2 39.39 -2.76 -1.48
C ASN A 2 38.24 -1.91 -2.06
N ASN A 3 37.83 -2.21 -3.29
CA ASN A 3 36.62 -1.69 -3.93
C ASN A 3 35.56 -2.81 -4.04
N THR A 4 35.17 -3.39 -2.91
CA THR A 4 34.00 -4.28 -2.87
C THR A 4 32.85 -3.48 -2.28
N GLN A 5 32.02 -2.86 -3.13
CA GLN A 5 30.69 -2.37 -2.73
C GLN A 5 29.76 -3.59 -2.59
N ASP A 6 30.02 -4.43 -1.59
CA ASP A 6 29.32 -5.70 -1.37
C ASP A 6 28.00 -5.54 -0.60
N ASN A 7 27.73 -4.35 -0.04
CA ASN A 7 26.72 -4.17 1.00
C ASN A 7 25.69 -3.05 0.71
N GLY A 8 25.46 -2.72 -0.56
CA GLY A 8 24.50 -1.68 -0.98
C GLY A 8 23.04 -1.92 -0.52
N VAL A 9 22.69 -3.14 -0.15
CA VAL A 9 21.31 -3.56 0.20
C VAL A 9 20.77 -2.95 1.49
N CYS A 10 21.65 -2.47 2.38
CA CYS A 10 21.27 -1.90 3.67
C CYS A 10 21.18 -0.36 3.66
N TRP A 11 21.44 0.29 2.53
CA TRP A 11 21.32 1.75 2.44
C TRP A 11 19.85 2.16 2.36
N GLY A 12 19.49 3.17 3.13
CA GLY A 12 18.15 3.75 3.13
C GLY A 12 18.19 5.25 3.41
N VAL A 13 17.01 5.85 3.46
CA VAL A 13 16.84 7.25 3.87
C VAL A 13 16.52 7.30 5.36
N ASP A 14 17.33 8.03 6.13
CA ASP A 14 17.05 8.31 7.53
C ASP A 14 15.87 9.30 7.63
N GLY A 15 14.85 8.94 8.41
CA GLY A 15 13.64 9.74 8.58
C GLY A 15 13.82 11.02 9.41
N GLU A 16 14.85 11.10 10.26
CA GLU A 16 15.14 12.32 11.05
C GLU A 16 15.95 13.34 10.26
N SER A 17 17.04 12.91 9.62
CA SER A 17 17.94 13.79 8.86
C SER A 17 17.56 13.97 7.39
N GLY A 18 16.72 13.08 6.84
CA GLY A 18 16.37 13.05 5.41
C GLY A 18 17.54 12.66 4.49
N CYS A 19 18.67 12.23 5.06
CA CYS A 19 19.89 11.91 4.33
C CYS A 19 20.02 10.40 4.10
N LEU A 20 20.86 10.02 3.13
CA LEU A 20 21.19 8.62 2.87
C LEU A 20 22.10 8.08 3.98
N SER A 21 21.67 6.99 4.63
CA SER A 21 22.37 6.37 5.76
C SER A 21 22.30 4.85 5.67
N ASP A 22 23.23 4.16 6.32
CA ASP A 22 23.20 2.69 6.44
C ASP A 22 22.20 2.27 7.53
N MET A 23 21.11 1.64 7.13
CA MET A 23 20.03 1.20 8.04
C MET A 23 20.46 0.10 8.98
N SER A 24 21.44 -0.72 8.58
CA SER A 24 21.98 -1.78 9.45
C SER A 24 22.81 -1.18 10.59
N ALA A 25 23.59 -0.14 10.31
CA ALA A 25 24.38 0.59 11.31
C ALA A 25 23.49 1.41 12.26
N LEU A 26 22.37 1.95 11.76
CA LEU A 26 21.34 2.61 12.57
C LEU A 26 20.49 1.62 13.40
N GLY A 27 20.66 0.30 13.19
CA GLY A 27 19.91 -0.74 13.89
C GLY A 27 18.43 -0.84 13.48
N ILE A 28 18.07 -0.26 12.34
CA ILE A 28 16.70 -0.25 11.82
C ILE A 28 16.49 -1.52 10.99
N TRP A 29 15.69 -2.44 11.53
CA TRP A 29 15.37 -3.71 10.88
C TRP A 29 13.86 -3.93 10.80
N GLU A 30 13.42 -4.47 9.67
CA GLU A 30 12.03 -4.84 9.46
C GLU A 30 11.93 -6.36 9.22
N PRO A 31 10.89 -7.04 9.73
CA PRO A 31 10.73 -8.46 9.52
C PRO A 31 10.55 -8.80 8.03
N LEU A 32 11.34 -9.76 7.53
CA LEU A 32 11.24 -10.24 6.15
C LEU A 32 9.83 -10.69 5.79
N ALA A 33 9.15 -11.37 6.72
CA ALA A 33 7.78 -11.86 6.52
C ALA A 33 6.80 -10.71 6.21
N VAL A 34 6.95 -9.57 6.87
CA VAL A 34 6.08 -8.39 6.66
C VAL A 34 6.34 -7.80 5.28
N LYS A 35 7.61 -7.63 4.87
CA LYS A 35 7.96 -7.14 3.52
C LYS A 35 7.46 -8.07 2.42
N ALA A 36 7.70 -9.36 2.56
CA ALA A 36 7.25 -10.36 1.59
C ALA A 36 5.71 -10.38 1.46
N GLN A 37 4.99 -10.36 2.58
CA GLN A 37 3.54 -10.38 2.57
C GLN A 37 2.97 -9.07 1.99
N THR A 38 3.59 -7.93 2.28
CA THR A 38 3.17 -6.62 1.75
C THR A 38 3.24 -6.61 0.23
N TYR A 39 4.35 -7.08 -0.36
CA TYR A 39 4.47 -7.16 -1.82
C TYR A 39 3.47 -8.13 -2.43
N LYS A 40 3.27 -9.30 -1.82
CA LYS A 40 2.27 -10.28 -2.29
C LYS A 40 0.88 -9.66 -2.31
N THR A 41 0.45 -9.07 -1.20
CA THR A 41 -0.86 -8.43 -1.10
C THR A 41 -0.99 -7.25 -2.07
N ALA A 42 0.02 -6.40 -2.23
CA ALA A 42 -0.02 -5.27 -3.16
C ALA A 42 -0.16 -5.71 -4.62
N VAL A 43 0.54 -6.78 -5.02
CA VAL A 43 0.44 -7.30 -6.39
C VAL A 43 -0.91 -7.98 -6.63
N GLU A 44 -1.37 -8.81 -5.69
CA GLU A 44 -2.69 -9.46 -5.77
C GLU A 44 -3.81 -8.42 -5.87
N THR A 45 -3.78 -7.37 -5.04
CA THR A 45 -4.80 -6.30 -5.09
C THR A 45 -4.72 -5.49 -6.37
N ALA A 46 -3.53 -5.15 -6.86
CA ALA A 46 -3.38 -4.46 -8.14
C ALA A 46 -3.96 -5.28 -9.30
N ILE A 47 -3.71 -6.59 -9.32
CA ILE A 47 -4.29 -7.51 -10.31
C ILE A 47 -5.82 -7.55 -10.21
N LEU A 48 -6.38 -7.59 -8.99
CA LEU A 48 -7.83 -7.57 -8.79
C LEU A 48 -8.45 -6.28 -9.32
N LEU A 49 -7.84 -5.12 -9.03
CA LEU A 49 -8.31 -3.81 -9.51
C LEU A 49 -8.31 -3.74 -11.03
N LEU A 50 -7.23 -4.21 -11.69
CA LEU A 50 -7.10 -4.19 -13.15
C LEU A 50 -8.04 -5.18 -13.87
N ARG A 51 -8.54 -6.20 -13.17
CA ARG A 51 -9.45 -7.21 -13.73
C ARG A 51 -10.92 -6.84 -13.63
N ILE A 52 -11.26 -5.80 -12.88
CA ILE A 52 -12.63 -5.31 -12.79
C ILE A 52 -12.93 -4.51 -14.06
N ASP A 53 -13.88 -5.00 -14.85
CA ASP A 53 -14.33 -4.34 -16.09
C ASP A 53 -15.51 -3.39 -15.84
N ASP A 54 -16.41 -3.75 -14.93
CA ASP A 54 -17.52 -2.89 -14.53
C ASP A 54 -17.90 -3.09 -13.06
N ILE A 55 -18.37 -2.03 -12.42
CA ILE A 55 -18.88 -2.01 -11.06
C ILE A 55 -20.35 -1.61 -11.12
N VAL A 56 -21.25 -2.59 -11.13
CA VAL A 56 -22.70 -2.32 -11.13
C VAL A 56 -23.19 -2.12 -9.70
N SER A 57 -23.59 -0.89 -9.38
CA SER A 57 -24.14 -0.51 -8.08
C SER A 57 -25.67 -0.36 -8.14
N GLY A 58 -26.40 -1.39 -7.74
CA GLY A 58 -27.86 -1.35 -7.63
C GLY A 58 -28.32 -0.67 -6.35
N HIS A 59 -28.45 0.66 -6.34
CA HIS A 59 -29.12 1.35 -5.24
C HIS A 59 -30.64 1.27 -5.44
N LYS A 60 -31.37 0.52 -4.59
CA LYS A 60 -32.83 0.70 -4.46
C LYS A 60 -33.06 2.08 -3.86
N LYS A 61 -33.71 2.99 -4.61
CA LYS A 61 -34.36 4.16 -4.01
C LYS A 61 -35.25 3.61 -2.89
N LYS A 62 -34.98 3.99 -1.64
CA LYS A 62 -36.02 3.95 -0.62
C LYS A 62 -37.09 4.92 -1.13
N ASP A 63 -38.19 4.37 -1.65
CA ASP A 63 -39.40 5.15 -1.84
C ASP A 63 -39.65 5.87 -0.52
N LYS A 64 -39.67 7.20 -0.57
CA LYS A 64 -40.07 8.01 0.57
C LYS A 64 -41.54 7.72 0.79
N ASP A 65 -41.83 6.80 1.70
CA ASP A 65 -43.01 6.90 2.54
C ASP A 65 -42.98 8.29 3.19
N GLY A 66 -43.88 9.17 2.74
CA GLY A 66 -44.11 10.46 3.38
C GLY A 66 -44.59 11.60 2.48
N GLN A 67 -45.91 11.63 2.27
CA GLN A 67 -46.76 12.79 2.60
C GLN A 67 -47.18 13.81 1.50
N MET A 68 -48.52 13.90 1.36
CA MET A 68 -49.37 15.06 1.01
C MET A 68 -49.56 15.52 -0.45
N GLY A 69 -50.81 15.40 -0.93
CA GLY A 69 -51.47 16.45 -1.71
C GLY A 69 -52.38 15.99 -2.86
N GLY A 70 -53.70 16.19 -2.73
CA GLY A 70 -54.59 16.47 -3.87
C GLY A 70 -55.89 15.67 -3.95
N GLN A 71 -56.97 16.24 -3.37
CA GLN A 71 -58.42 16.08 -3.63
C GLN A 71 -59.02 14.69 -3.83
#